data_AF-A0A3D0RJ45-F1
#
_entry.id   AF-A0A3D0RJ45-F1
#
_cell.length_a   1.000
_cell.length_b   1.000
_cell.length_c   1.000
_cell.angle_alpha   90.00
_cell.angle_beta   90.00
_cell.angle_gamma   90.00
#
_symmetry.space_group_name_H-M   'P 1'
#
loop_
_entity.id
_entity.type
_entity.pdbx_description
1 polymer ?
#
loop_
_entity_poly.entity_id
_entity_poly.type
_entity_poly.pdbx_seq_one_letter_code
_entity_poly.pdbx_strand_id
1 'polypeptide(L)'
;MKNIDAFILFSQPDQAKRTVEELRQSALINNIFLLSPEEITSVIEGCEKIVIDNLQSTQTIKRIAQKSTTPYTLIYQKPTVLKPGYFALERMVRIADDTQAGMVYADYYAVTNGEKKNNPLIEYQEGSLRDDFNFGSLLLYNTTALKDAAMRMHENYLYAGLYDL
;
A
#
# COMPACT_ATOMS: atom_id res chain seq x y z
N MET A 1 17.81 6.03 7.32
CA MET A 1 17.22 4.84 7.97
C MET A 1 16.20 4.27 7.03
N LYS A 2 16.09 2.94 6.95
CA LYS A 2 15.01 2.27 6.23
C LYS A 2 13.78 2.29 7.14
N ASN A 3 12.69 2.89 6.67
CA ASN A 3 11.54 3.26 7.49
C ASN A 3 10.23 2.65 7.00
N ILE A 4 10.21 1.98 5.85
CA ILE A 4 8.99 1.51 5.19
C ILE A 4 9.06 0.01 4.91
N ASP A 5 8.06 -0.73 5.37
CA ASP A 5 7.75 -2.08 4.90
C ASP A 5 6.65 -1.97 3.84
N ALA A 6 6.95 -2.41 2.61
CA ALA A 6 6.04 -2.29 1.48
C ALA A 6 5.32 -3.61 1.19
N PHE A 7 4.02 -3.53 0.95
CA PHE A 7 3.15 -4.66 0.62
C PHE A 7 2.54 -4.41 -0.75
N ILE A 8 2.88 -5.25 -1.71
CA ILE A 8 2.46 -5.08 -3.10
C ILE A 8 1.62 -6.26 -3.55
N LEU A 9 0.54 -5.99 -4.27
CA LEU A 9 -0.24 -7.03 -4.93
C LEU A 9 0.63 -7.77 -5.96
N PHE A 10 0.68 -9.09 -5.84
CA PHE A 10 1.43 -9.98 -6.72
C PHE A 10 0.47 -10.90 -7.46
N SER A 11 0.00 -10.45 -8.62
CA SER A 11 -0.83 -11.23 -9.54
C SER A 11 -0.14 -11.52 -10.87
N GLN A 12 0.80 -10.66 -11.30
CA GLN A 12 1.55 -10.80 -12.53
C GLN A 12 3.06 -10.66 -12.27
N PRO A 13 3.87 -11.71 -12.50
CA PRO A 13 5.29 -11.70 -12.16
C PRO A 13 6.09 -10.55 -12.76
N ASP A 14 5.91 -10.25 -14.05
CA ASP A 14 6.70 -9.22 -14.74
C ASP A 14 6.37 -7.80 -14.28
N GLN A 15 5.09 -7.52 -14.02
CA GLN A 15 4.66 -6.22 -13.51
C GLN A 15 5.16 -5.99 -12.08
N ALA A 16 5.07 -7.02 -11.23
CA ALA A 16 5.50 -6.91 -9.86
C ALA A 16 7.02 -6.76 -9.74
N LYS A 17 7.81 -7.45 -10.57
CA LYS A 17 9.27 -7.25 -10.64
C LYS A 17 9.65 -5.81 -10.90
N ARG A 18 9.02 -5.16 -11.89
CA ARG A 18 9.25 -3.73 -12.18
C ARG A 18 8.87 -2.82 -11.01
N THR A 19 7.77 -3.11 -10.34
CA THR A 19 7.37 -2.37 -9.13
C THR A 19 8.39 -2.53 -8.00
N VAL A 20 8.90 -3.75 -7.78
CA VAL A 20 9.95 -4.04 -6.81
C VAL A 20 11.22 -3.26 -7.14
N GLU A 21 11.64 -3.23 -8.41
CA GLU A 21 12.80 -2.47 -8.88
C GLU A 21 12.65 -0.96 -8.63
N GLU A 22 11.47 -0.38 -8.89
CA GLU A 22 11.18 1.02 -8.61
C GLU A 22 11.21 1.34 -7.11
N LEU A 23 10.62 0.47 -6.27
CA LEU A 23 10.64 0.66 -4.82
C LEU A 23 12.05 0.55 -4.23
N ARG A 24 12.87 -0.39 -4.72
CA ARG A 24 14.25 -0.60 -4.26
C ARG A 24 15.19 0.58 -4.49
N GLN A 25 14.84 1.48 -5.41
CA GLN A 25 15.62 2.70 -5.62
C GLN A 25 15.52 3.68 -4.44
N SER A 26 14.49 3.59 -3.60
CA SER A 26 14.37 4.43 -2.41
C SER A 26 15.11 3.82 -1.22
N ALA A 27 15.98 4.62 -0.59
CA ALA A 27 16.68 4.26 0.64
C ALA A 27 15.74 4.09 1.85
N LEU A 28 14.48 4.48 1.74
CA LEU A 28 13.47 4.31 2.79
C LEU A 28 12.89 2.90 2.85
N ILE A 29 12.94 2.13 1.76
CA ILE A 29 12.36 0.78 1.72
C ILE A 29 13.23 -0.20 2.52
N ASN A 30 12.60 -0.86 3.48
CA ASN A 30 13.21 -1.89 4.31
C ASN A 30 13.00 -3.28 3.72
N ASN A 31 11.75 -3.75 3.77
CA ASN A 31 11.30 -5.02 3.22
C ASN A 31 10.22 -4.79 2.17
N ILE A 32 10.10 -5.74 1.23
CA ILE A 32 8.99 -5.82 0.28
C ILE A 32 8.33 -7.19 0.44
N PHE A 33 7.04 -7.16 0.74
CA PHE A 33 6.16 -8.32 0.87
C PHE A 33 5.24 -8.41 -0.35
N LEU A 34 5.14 -9.60 -0.93
CA LEU A 34 4.29 -9.91 -2.08
C LEU A 34 2.98 -10.52 -1.58
N LEU A 35 1.88 -9.78 -1.70
CA LEU A 35 0.55 -10.24 -1.37
C LEU A 35 -0.02 -11.04 -2.55
N SER A 36 -0.19 -12.34 -2.39
CA SER A 36 -0.57 -13.23 -3.50
C SER A 36 -1.51 -14.34 -3.07
N PRO A 37 -2.40 -14.81 -3.95
CA PRO A 37 -3.05 -16.11 -3.81
C PRO A 37 -2.04 -17.26 -3.71
N GLU A 38 -2.48 -18.41 -3.21
CA GLU A 38 -1.64 -19.58 -2.98
C GLU A 38 -1.08 -20.16 -4.29
N GLU A 39 -1.88 -20.12 -5.35
CA GLU A 39 -1.63 -20.75 -6.65
C GLU A 39 -0.43 -20.16 -7.41
N ILE A 40 -0.07 -18.91 -7.12
CA ILE A 40 1.07 -18.26 -7.77
C ILE A 40 2.37 -18.69 -7.10
N THR A 41 3.09 -19.64 -7.70
CA THR A 41 4.35 -20.17 -7.17
C THR A 41 5.58 -19.34 -7.52
N SER A 42 5.41 -18.29 -8.33
CA SER A 42 6.50 -17.40 -8.73
C SER A 42 7.10 -16.67 -7.53
N VAL A 43 8.41 -16.44 -7.58
CA VAL A 43 9.16 -15.73 -6.54
C VAL A 43 9.88 -14.52 -7.14
N ILE A 44 10.07 -13.49 -6.34
CA ILE A 44 10.98 -12.37 -6.64
C ILE A 44 12.06 -12.40 -5.57
N GLU A 45 13.32 -12.54 -5.99
CA GLU A 45 14.46 -12.61 -5.08
C GLU A 45 14.47 -11.42 -4.13
N GLY A 46 14.70 -11.66 -2.84
CA GLY A 46 14.74 -10.63 -1.79
C GLY A 46 13.37 -10.05 -1.43
N CYS A 47 12.26 -10.70 -1.81
CA CYS A 47 10.91 -10.37 -1.34
C CYS A 47 10.29 -11.60 -0.65
N GLU A 48 9.50 -11.37 0.41
CA GLU A 48 8.76 -12.44 1.10
C GLU A 48 7.34 -12.53 0.55
N LYS A 49 6.85 -13.74 0.22
CA LYS A 49 5.47 -13.96 -0.20
C LYS A 49 4.56 -14.13 1.02
N ILE A 50 3.45 -13.39 1.05
CA ILE A 50 2.36 -13.56 2.00
C ILE A 50 1.15 -14.08 1.24
N VAL A 51 0.67 -15.27 1.63
CA VAL A 51 -0.53 -15.85 1.05
C VAL A 51 -1.77 -15.12 1.58
N ILE A 52 -2.63 -14.68 0.66
CA ILE A 52 -3.87 -13.95 0.95
C ILE A 52 -5.06 -14.55 0.22
N ASP A 53 -6.23 -14.42 0.83
CA ASP A 53 -7.54 -14.76 0.26
C ASP A 53 -8.04 -13.66 -0.68
N ASN A 54 -8.05 -12.42 -0.19
CA ASN A 54 -8.36 -11.23 -0.97
C ASN A 54 -7.54 -10.05 -0.44
N LEU A 55 -7.11 -9.16 -1.33
CA LEU A 55 -6.33 -7.98 -0.97
C LEU A 55 -7.03 -7.08 0.06
N GLN A 56 -8.36 -7.00 -0.03
CA GLN A 56 -9.19 -6.14 0.81
C GLN A 56 -9.84 -6.92 1.97
N SER A 57 -9.40 -8.15 2.27
CA SER A 57 -9.97 -8.91 3.39
C SER A 57 -9.44 -8.43 4.75
N THR A 58 -10.25 -8.59 5.80
CA THR A 58 -9.82 -8.34 7.19
C THR A 58 -8.58 -9.18 7.53
N GLN A 59 -8.51 -10.42 7.03
CA GLN A 59 -7.39 -11.32 7.30
C GLN A 59 -6.10 -10.82 6.64
N THR A 60 -6.17 -10.28 5.43
CA THR A 60 -5.02 -9.66 4.76
C THR A 60 -4.52 -8.45 5.53
N ILE A 61 -5.42 -7.55 5.96
CA ILE A 61 -5.03 -6.37 6.76
C ILE A 61 -4.35 -6.79 8.07
N LYS A 62 -4.90 -7.76 8.80
CA LYS A 62 -4.30 -8.29 10.02
C LYS A 62 -2.91 -8.88 9.79
N ARG A 63 -2.70 -9.60 8.68
CA ARG A 63 -1.39 -10.13 8.28
C ARG A 63 -0.39 -9.01 7.95
N ILE A 64 -0.82 -7.99 7.21
CA ILE A 64 0.00 -6.81 6.90
C ILE A 64 0.44 -6.13 8.20
N ALA A 65 -0.50 -5.87 9.11
CA ALA A 65 -0.22 -5.25 10.40
C ALA A 65 0.77 -6.09 11.22
N GLN A 66 0.58 -7.42 11.28
CA GLN A 66 1.48 -8.34 11.99
C GLN A 66 2.91 -8.35 11.41
N LYS A 67 3.04 -8.31 10.08
CA LYS A 67 4.34 -8.36 9.37
C LYS A 67 5.07 -7.01 9.31
N SER A 68 4.37 -5.91 9.57
CA SER A 68 4.96 -4.58 9.57
C SER A 68 5.84 -4.37 10.82
N THR A 69 7.11 -4.06 10.60
CA THR A 69 8.15 -3.93 11.64
C THR A 69 8.81 -2.55 11.69
N THR A 70 8.73 -1.81 10.60
CA THR A 70 9.23 -0.42 10.50
C THR A 70 8.19 0.60 10.94
N PRO A 71 8.55 1.89 11.07
CA PRO A 71 7.59 2.93 11.46
C PRO A 71 6.43 3.14 10.49
N TYR A 72 6.62 2.82 9.21
CA TYR A 72 5.64 3.04 8.16
C TYR A 72 5.34 1.78 7.35
N THR A 73 4.07 1.60 7.02
CA THR A 73 3.58 0.49 6.19
C THR A 73 3.02 1.04 4.88
N LEU A 74 3.62 0.67 3.76
CA LEU A 74 3.16 1.08 2.43
C LEU A 74 2.33 -0.05 1.81
N ILE A 75 1.08 0.22 1.41
CA ILE A 75 0.19 -0.74 0.76
C ILE A 75 -0.07 -0.27 -0.67
N TYR A 76 0.27 -1.11 -1.66
CA TYR A 76 -0.03 -0.87 -3.05
C TYR A 76 -1.01 -1.90 -3.61
N GLN A 77 -2.16 -1.40 -4.06
CA GLN A 77 -3.35 -2.22 -4.28
C GLN A 77 -3.62 -2.58 -5.75
N LYS A 78 -2.78 -2.16 -6.70
CA LYS A 78 -3.04 -2.35 -8.13
C LYS A 78 -2.07 -3.34 -8.78
N PRO A 79 -2.54 -4.14 -9.75
CA PRO A 79 -1.70 -5.01 -10.57
C PRO A 79 -1.06 -4.24 -11.74
N THR A 80 -0.65 -2.99 -11.52
CA THR A 80 -0.02 -2.12 -12.53
C THR A 80 1.34 -1.67 -12.03
N VAL A 81 2.31 -1.38 -12.90
CA VAL A 81 3.64 -0.94 -12.44
C VAL A 81 3.51 0.34 -11.63
N LEU A 82 3.95 0.31 -10.36
CA LEU A 82 4.05 1.50 -9.54
C LEU A 82 5.36 2.21 -9.87
N LYS A 83 5.27 3.49 -10.22
CA LYS A 83 6.44 4.37 -10.37
C LYS A 83 6.30 5.56 -9.43
N PRO A 84 6.95 5.54 -8.26
CA PRO A 84 6.96 6.69 -7.36
C PRO A 84 7.52 7.93 -8.08
N GLY A 85 6.89 9.07 -7.87
CA GLY A 85 7.44 10.35 -8.34
C GLY A 85 8.74 10.70 -7.61
N TYR A 86 9.43 11.74 -8.08
CA TYR A 86 10.64 12.23 -7.42
C TYR A 86 10.38 12.55 -5.94
N PHE A 87 11.17 11.95 -5.06
CA PHE A 87 11.02 12.01 -3.60
C PHE A 87 9.59 11.75 -3.09
N ALA A 88 8.81 10.91 -3.77
CA ALA A 88 7.42 10.68 -3.37
C ALA A 88 7.32 10.04 -1.98
N LEU A 89 8.09 8.97 -1.71
CA LEU A 89 8.04 8.28 -0.43
C LEU A 89 8.58 9.14 0.72
N GLU A 90 9.64 9.90 0.46
CA GLU A 90 10.23 10.84 1.41
C GLU A 90 9.24 11.93 1.81
N ARG A 91 8.47 12.45 0.84
CA ARG A 91 7.41 13.43 1.12
C ARG A 91 6.24 12.82 1.86
N MET A 92 5.80 11.62 1.50
CA MET A 92 4.73 10.93 2.23
C MET A 92 5.11 10.68 3.69
N VAL A 93 6.33 10.16 3.94
CA VAL A 93 6.84 9.95 5.31
C VAL A 93 6.91 11.27 6.07
N ARG A 94 7.49 12.32 5.47
CA ARG A 94 7.59 13.63 6.13
C ARG A 94 6.21 14.18 6.51
N ILE A 95 5.23 14.12 5.61
CA ILE A 95 3.88 14.62 5.91
C ILE A 95 3.23 13.77 7.01
N ALA A 96 3.37 12.45 6.96
CA ALA A 96 2.83 11.58 8.01
C ALA A 96 3.47 11.89 9.38
N ASP A 97 4.79 12.11 9.43
CA ASP A 97 5.51 12.51 10.64
C ASP A 97 5.06 13.90 11.12
N ASP A 98 5.13 14.93 10.27
CA ASP A 98 4.86 16.32 10.67
C ASP A 98 3.41 16.52 11.14
N THR A 99 2.46 15.78 10.56
CA THR A 99 1.03 15.87 10.88
C THR A 99 0.57 14.83 11.89
N GLN A 100 1.42 13.86 12.24
CA GLN A 100 1.06 12.69 13.05
C GLN A 100 -0.13 11.91 12.44
N ALA A 101 -0.25 11.88 11.11
CA ALA A 101 -1.35 11.22 10.42
C ALA A 101 -1.26 9.70 10.51
N GLY A 102 -2.38 9.04 10.79
CA GLY A 102 -2.49 7.57 10.77
C GLY A 102 -2.33 6.97 9.37
N MET A 103 -2.75 7.70 8.34
CA MET A 103 -2.64 7.34 6.92
C MET A 103 -2.44 8.60 6.08
N VAL A 104 -1.60 8.50 5.06
CA VAL A 104 -1.48 9.50 3.99
C VAL A 104 -1.59 8.84 2.62
N TYR A 105 -2.12 9.59 1.67
CA TYR A 105 -2.27 9.21 0.26
C TYR A 105 -1.91 10.40 -0.63
N ALA A 106 -1.82 10.18 -1.94
CA ALA A 106 -1.40 11.22 -2.87
C ALA A 106 -2.13 11.11 -4.22
N ASP A 107 -2.17 12.25 -4.91
CA ASP A 107 -2.51 12.31 -6.33
C ASP A 107 -1.66 11.34 -7.13
N TYR A 108 -2.23 10.80 -8.20
CA TYR A 108 -1.52 9.89 -9.08
C TYR A 108 -1.88 10.09 -10.54
N TYR A 109 -1.00 9.57 -11.40
CA TYR A 109 -1.25 9.46 -12.82
C TYR A 109 -1.60 8.02 -13.15
N ALA A 110 -2.76 7.80 -13.76
CA ALA A 110 -3.09 6.52 -14.36
C ALA A 110 -2.50 6.51 -15.78
N VAL A 111 -1.74 5.46 -16.12
CA VAL A 111 -1.26 5.26 -17.49
C VAL A 111 -2.02 4.09 -18.09
N THR A 112 -2.87 4.36 -19.08
CA THR A 112 -3.68 3.35 -19.77
C THR A 112 -3.43 3.51 -21.27
N ASN A 113 -3.04 2.44 -21.96
CA ASN A 113 -2.74 2.46 -23.41
C ASN A 113 -1.73 3.55 -23.82
N GLY A 114 -0.76 3.85 -22.96
CA GLY A 114 0.24 4.90 -23.19
C GLY A 114 -0.25 6.34 -22.91
N GLU A 115 -1.54 6.53 -22.64
CA GLU A 115 -2.11 7.83 -22.27
C GLU A 115 -2.03 8.04 -20.76
N LYS A 116 -1.58 9.22 -20.35
CA LYS A 116 -1.42 9.62 -18.95
C LYS A 116 -2.62 10.47 -18.52
N LYS A 117 -3.43 9.96 -17.59
CA LYS A 117 -4.59 10.65 -17.01
C LYS A 117 -4.32 11.07 -15.56
N ASN A 118 -4.62 12.33 -15.25
CA ASN A 118 -4.46 12.89 -13.91
C ASN A 118 -5.61 12.44 -13.00
N ASN A 119 -5.30 12.06 -11.76
CA ASN A 119 -6.26 11.75 -10.71
C ASN A 119 -5.91 12.57 -9.46
N PRO A 120 -6.36 13.84 -9.38
CA PRO A 120 -6.22 14.65 -8.18
C PRO A 120 -7.17 14.12 -7.09
N LEU A 121 -6.63 13.87 -5.91
CA LEU A 121 -7.32 13.36 -4.71
C LEU A 121 -7.13 14.30 -3.51
N ILE A 122 -6.10 15.16 -3.52
CA ILE A 122 -5.76 16.02 -2.35
C ILE A 122 -6.73 17.19 -2.17
N GLU A 123 -7.54 17.53 -3.18
CA GLU A 123 -8.54 18.61 -3.07
C GLU A 123 -9.77 18.23 -2.23
N TYR A 124 -9.88 16.97 -1.78
CA TYR A 124 -10.97 16.52 -0.93
C TYR A 124 -10.98 17.26 0.43
N GLN A 125 -12.17 17.70 0.83
CA GLN A 125 -12.40 18.46 2.06
C GLN A 125 -13.05 17.58 3.12
N GLU A 126 -13.10 18.07 4.35
CA GLU A 126 -13.93 17.46 5.39
C GLU A 126 -15.40 17.35 4.89
N GLY A 127 -16.00 16.16 5.03
CA GLY A 127 -17.31 15.85 4.44
C GLY A 127 -17.29 15.30 3.01
N SER A 128 -16.11 15.16 2.38
CA SER A 128 -15.97 14.41 1.13
C SER A 128 -16.09 12.89 1.33
N LEU A 129 -15.89 12.38 2.55
CA LEU A 129 -16.00 10.96 2.85
C LEU A 129 -17.43 10.45 2.59
N ARG A 130 -17.59 9.74 1.48
CA ARG A 130 -18.82 9.14 0.97
C ARG A 130 -18.50 7.72 0.48
N ASP A 131 -19.53 6.97 0.12
CA ASP A 131 -19.39 5.60 -0.38
C ASP A 131 -18.47 5.49 -1.62
N ASP A 132 -18.28 6.57 -2.38
CA ASP A 132 -17.45 6.65 -3.58
C ASP A 132 -16.07 7.30 -3.35
N PHE A 133 -15.66 7.51 -2.09
CA PHE A 133 -14.37 8.13 -1.80
C PHE A 133 -13.20 7.29 -2.27
N ASN A 134 -12.20 7.95 -2.87
CA ASN A 134 -11.05 7.30 -3.47
C ASN A 134 -9.75 7.80 -2.85
N PHE A 135 -9.14 6.99 -1.99
CA PHE A 135 -7.81 7.24 -1.43
C PHE A 135 -6.67 6.94 -2.41
N GLY A 136 -6.98 6.50 -3.63
CA GLY A 136 -5.99 6.03 -4.59
C GLY A 136 -5.49 4.62 -4.26
N SER A 137 -4.48 4.17 -5.00
CA SER A 137 -3.98 2.80 -4.91
C SER A 137 -2.73 2.62 -4.06
N LEU A 138 -2.07 3.73 -3.69
CA LEU A 138 -0.86 3.73 -2.88
C LEU A 138 -1.14 4.46 -1.57
N LEU A 139 -1.11 3.72 -0.47
CA LEU A 139 -1.42 4.22 0.86
C LEU A 139 -0.21 4.02 1.77
N LEU A 140 0.16 5.04 2.54
CA LEU A 140 1.20 4.94 3.56
C LEU A 140 0.53 5.09 4.94
N TYR A 141 0.68 4.09 5.78
CA TYR A 141 0.16 4.09 7.14
C TYR A 141 1.27 4.27 8.16
N ASN A 142 0.99 4.98 9.23
CA ASN A 142 1.75 4.84 10.46
C ASN A 142 1.53 3.42 10.99
N THR A 143 2.60 2.64 11.17
CA THR A 143 2.49 1.22 11.50
C THR A 143 1.86 0.97 12.87
N THR A 144 2.06 1.87 13.84
CA THR A 144 1.41 1.76 15.15
C THR A 144 -0.09 1.97 15.02
N ALA A 145 -0.51 3.03 14.33
CA ALA A 145 -1.93 3.29 14.08
C ALA A 145 -2.61 2.15 13.30
N LEU A 146 -1.92 1.59 12.28
CA LEU A 146 -2.41 0.43 11.53
C LEU A 146 -2.62 -0.80 12.43
N LYS A 147 -1.66 -1.09 13.31
CA LYS A 147 -1.77 -2.22 14.25
C LYS A 147 -2.93 -2.02 15.23
N ASP A 148 -3.07 -0.81 15.78
CA ASP A 148 -4.15 -0.48 16.70
C ASP A 148 -5.53 -0.59 16.02
N ALA A 149 -5.67 -0.10 14.79
CA ALA A 149 -6.88 -0.26 14.00
C ALA A 149 -7.17 -1.74 13.71
N ALA A 150 -6.18 -2.50 13.23
CA ALA A 150 -6.32 -3.92 12.93
C ALA A 150 -6.71 -4.78 14.14
N MET A 151 -6.27 -4.41 15.36
CA MET A 151 -6.67 -5.08 16.60
C MET A 151 -8.14 -4.84 16.96
N ARG A 152 -8.72 -3.71 16.54
CA ARG A 152 -10.13 -3.35 16.79
C ARG A 152 -11.10 -3.89 15.73
N MET A 153 -10.60 -4.50 14.65
CA MET A 153 -11.44 -5.14 13.65
C MET A 153 -12.08 -6.41 14.22
N HIS A 154 -13.37 -6.34 14.53
CA HIS A 154 -14.15 -7.46 15.07
C HIS A 154 -14.84 -8.29 13.97
N GLU A 155 -15.20 -7.64 12.87
CA GLU A 155 -15.87 -8.26 11.74
C GLU A 155 -14.87 -8.87 10.76
N ASN A 156 -15.27 -9.96 10.12
CA ASN A 156 -14.46 -10.66 9.11
C ASN A 156 -15.03 -10.40 7.72
N TYR A 157 -14.55 -9.34 7.06
CA TYR A 157 -14.93 -8.99 5.71
C TYR A 157 -13.97 -9.62 4.69
N LEU A 158 -14.52 -10.13 3.59
CA LEU A 158 -13.71 -10.60 2.45
C LEU A 158 -13.29 -9.44 1.52
N TYR A 159 -14.08 -8.37 1.46
CA TYR A 159 -13.90 -7.27 0.50
C TYR A 159 -13.84 -5.87 1.12
N ALA A 160 -14.01 -5.74 2.45
CA ALA A 160 -14.16 -4.46 3.12
C ALA A 160 -13.18 -4.25 4.30
N GLY A 161 -12.23 -5.17 4.50
CA GLY A 161 -11.25 -5.07 5.60
C GLY A 161 -10.34 -3.86 5.50
N LEU A 162 -9.99 -3.39 4.29
CA LEU A 162 -9.25 -2.13 4.16
C LEU A 162 -10.11 -0.90 4.49
N TYR A 163 -11.41 -0.95 4.21
CA TYR A 163 -12.35 0.14 4.52
C TYR A 163 -12.69 0.20 6.02
N ASP A 164 -12.58 -0.93 6.72
CA ASP A 164 -12.79 -1.07 8.16
C ASP A 164 -11.58 -0.59 9.02
N LEU A 165 -10.49 -0.12 8.39
CA LEU A 165 -9.35 0.52 9.05
C LEU A 165 -9.65 1.97 9.46
#